data_AF-A0A2A2HWI9-F1
#
_entry.id   AF-A0A2A2HWI9-F1
#
_cell.length_a   1.000
_cell.length_b   1.000
_cell.length_c   1.000
_cell.angle_alpha   90.00
_cell.angle_beta   90.00
_cell.angle_gamma   90.00
#
_symmetry.space_group_name_H-M   'P 1'
#
loop_
_entity.id
_entity.type
_entity.pdbx_description
1 polymer ?
#
loop_
_entity_poly.entity_id
_entity_poly.type
_entity_poly.pdbx_seq_one_letter_code
_entity_poly.pdbx_strand_id
1 'polypeptide(L)'
;MKSQDIAIVGILLAVGAIVRYLSLVIPGPIVSNLVIAFYCLAIILVMPTFTEVIGIGIVAGIMCAFLSHSIFPPANLISEPVGAIACLVTYTSLRNKFSFSPVPSTLVGTLISGSTFVIVAMIMIAPAILSKFATMGAFVAATVPIVIVTAIVNASIVQILYLPASRVLARGKA
;
A
#
# COMPACT_ATOMS: atom_id res chain seq x y z
N MET A 1 5.88 16.11 -12.15
CA MET A 1 6.60 16.08 -10.86
C MET A 1 7.93 16.81 -10.97
N LYS A 2 8.36 17.52 -9.92
CA LYS A 2 9.73 18.08 -9.86
C LYS A 2 10.72 16.96 -9.53
N SER A 3 12.01 17.14 -9.84
CA SER A 3 13.05 16.12 -9.55
C SER A 3 13.09 15.70 -8.08
N GLN A 4 12.85 16.64 -7.16
CA GLN A 4 12.76 16.38 -5.72
C GLN A 4 11.59 15.44 -5.37
N ASP A 5 10.43 15.61 -6.01
CA ASP A 5 9.23 14.80 -5.76
C ASP A 5 9.46 13.34 -6.16
N ILE A 6 10.11 13.14 -7.31
CA ILE A 6 10.48 11.82 -7.82
C ILE A 6 11.47 11.14 -6.86
N ALA A 7 12.45 11.90 -6.34
CA ALA A 7 13.41 11.38 -5.36
C ALA A 7 12.73 10.96 -4.05
N ILE A 8 11.79 11.77 -3.53
CA ILE A 8 11.04 11.45 -2.30
C ILE A 8 10.23 10.16 -2.49
N VAL A 9 9.50 10.05 -3.60
CA VAL A 9 8.75 8.84 -3.95
C VAL A 9 9.68 7.62 -4.03
N GLY A 10 10.81 7.75 -4.72
CA GLY A 10 11.79 6.67 -4.87
C GLY A 10 12.37 6.21 -3.53
N ILE A 11 12.76 7.15 -2.66
CA ILE A 11 13.29 6.86 -1.33
C ILE A 11 12.24 6.15 -0.47
N LEU A 12 11.00 6.66 -0.44
CA LEU A 12 9.93 6.06 0.36
C LEU A 12 9.58 4.66 -0.14
N LEU A 13 9.51 4.43 -1.45
CA LEU A 13 9.30 3.10 -2.02
C LEU A 13 10.45 2.14 -1.67
N ALA A 14 11.70 2.60 -1.72
CA ALA A 14 12.85 1.79 -1.33
C ALA A 14 12.81 1.42 0.15
N VAL A 15 12.48 2.36 1.04
CA VAL A 15 12.28 2.09 2.47
C VAL A 15 11.14 1.08 2.67
N GLY A 16 10.02 1.25 1.97
CA GLY A 16 8.91 0.30 2.02
C GLY A 16 9.29 -1.10 1.58
N ALA A 17 10.10 -1.23 0.54
CA ALA A 17 10.63 -2.51 0.06
C ALA A 17 11.54 -3.18 1.12
N ILE A 18 12.44 -2.42 1.74
CA ILE A 18 13.33 -2.92 2.81
C ILE A 18 12.50 -3.37 4.03
N VAL A 19 11.57 -2.53 4.48
CA VAL A 19 10.72 -2.84 5.64
C VAL A 19 9.89 -4.09 5.37
N ARG A 20 9.31 -4.22 4.17
CA ARG A 20 8.60 -5.44 3.77
C ARG A 20 9.51 -6.66 3.78
N TYR A 21 10.71 -6.56 3.21
CA TYR A 21 11.67 -7.66 3.23
C TYR A 21 11.99 -8.10 4.67
N LEU A 22 12.27 -7.16 5.58
CA LEU A 22 12.52 -7.45 6.99
C LEU A 22 11.32 -8.09 7.69
N SER A 23 10.10 -7.64 7.38
CA SER A 23 8.87 -8.24 7.92
C SER A 23 8.62 -9.67 7.46
N LEU A 24 9.20 -10.10 6.33
CA LEU A 24 9.13 -11.48 5.88
C LEU A 24 10.20 -12.37 6.54
N VAL A 25 11.32 -11.78 6.96
CA VAL A 25 12.42 -12.49 7.64
C VAL A 25 12.10 -12.74 9.11
N ILE A 26 11.35 -11.86 9.77
CA ILE A 26 10.88 -12.05 11.14
C ILE A 26 9.58 -12.87 11.07
N PRO A 27 9.53 -14.11 11.60
CA PRO A 27 8.34 -14.95 11.55
C PRO A 27 7.26 -14.38 12.47
N GLY A 28 6.48 -13.44 11.93
CA GLY A 28 5.26 -12.94 12.53
C GLY A 28 4.02 -13.45 11.77
N PRO A 29 2.85 -13.54 12.40
CA PRO A 29 1.58 -13.95 11.75
C PRO A 29 1.12 -13.04 10.61
N ILE A 30 1.82 -11.94 10.35
CA ILE A 30 1.35 -10.86 9.49
C ILE A 30 2.32 -10.71 8.31
N VAL A 31 2.03 -11.43 7.23
CA VAL A 31 2.58 -11.15 5.88
C VAL A 31 1.95 -9.84 5.38
N SER A 32 2.16 -8.75 6.12
CA SER A 32 1.56 -7.45 5.86
C SER A 32 2.30 -6.76 4.74
N ASN A 33 1.54 -6.15 3.85
CA ASN A 33 2.10 -5.36 2.78
C ASN A 33 2.37 -3.93 3.26
N LEU A 34 3.54 -3.74 3.88
CA LEU A 34 3.95 -2.45 4.43
C LEU A 34 4.40 -1.44 3.36
N VAL A 35 4.66 -1.88 2.12
CA VAL A 35 4.96 -0.98 0.99
C VAL A 35 3.80 0.00 0.78
N ILE A 36 2.57 -0.42 1.08
CA ILE A 36 1.37 0.41 1.02
C ILE A 36 1.48 1.65 1.90
N ALA A 37 1.98 1.52 3.12
CA ALA A 37 2.16 2.66 4.01
C ALA A 37 3.08 3.72 3.37
N PHE A 38 4.21 3.29 2.80
CA PHE A 38 5.20 4.21 2.27
C PHE A 38 4.79 4.84 0.94
N TYR A 39 4.12 4.12 0.04
CA TYR A 39 3.58 4.76 -1.16
C TYR A 39 2.43 5.72 -0.81
N CYS A 40 1.56 5.38 0.15
CA CYS A 40 0.49 6.28 0.59
C CYS A 40 1.08 7.56 1.18
N LEU A 41 2.11 7.43 2.03
CA LEU A 41 2.84 8.55 2.59
C LEU A 41 3.47 9.42 1.47
N ALA A 42 4.08 8.79 0.46
CA ALA A 42 4.66 9.50 -0.67
C ALA A 42 3.61 10.31 -1.44
N ILE A 43 2.45 9.71 -1.72
CA ILE A 43 1.31 10.37 -2.39
C ILE A 43 0.82 11.55 -1.57
N ILE A 44 0.66 11.38 -0.26
CA ILE A 44 0.20 12.41 0.66
C ILE A 44 1.18 13.59 0.73
N LEU A 45 2.48 13.34 0.74
CA LEU A 45 3.52 14.37 0.85
C LEU A 45 3.74 15.14 -0.45
N VAL A 46 3.71 14.43 -1.59
CA VAL A 46 4.06 14.99 -2.91
C VAL A 46 2.85 15.56 -3.63
N MET A 47 1.64 15.03 -3.37
CA MET A 47 0.43 15.34 -4.15
C MET A 47 0.63 15.17 -5.67
N PRO A 48 0.99 13.95 -6.12
CA PRO A 48 1.15 13.64 -7.54
C PRO A 48 -0.17 13.74 -8.32
N THR A 49 -0.07 13.88 -9.64
CA THR A 49 -1.20 13.79 -10.58
C THR A 49 -1.67 12.35 -10.73
N PHE A 50 -2.86 12.16 -11.33
CA PHE A 50 -3.46 10.83 -11.52
C PHE A 50 -2.55 9.84 -12.28
N THR A 51 -1.93 10.30 -13.37
CA THR A 51 -1.01 9.47 -14.18
C THR A 51 0.25 9.09 -13.40
N GLU A 52 0.76 10.01 -12.58
CA GLU A 52 1.94 9.78 -11.75
C GLU A 52 1.64 8.76 -10.63
N VAL A 53 0.46 8.83 -10.00
CA VAL A 53 0.02 7.85 -9.00
C VAL A 53 -0.06 6.43 -9.56
N ILE A 54 -0.56 6.28 -10.79
CA ILE A 54 -0.57 4.99 -11.47
C ILE A 54 0.87 4.46 -11.60
N GLY A 55 1.82 5.30 -12.01
CA GLY A 55 3.23 4.93 -12.07
C GLY A 55 3.80 4.49 -10.72
N ILE A 56 3.52 5.24 -9.65
CA ILE A 56 3.92 4.89 -8.27
C ILE A 56 3.36 3.52 -7.88
N GLY A 57 2.06 3.30 -8.14
CA GLY A 57 1.39 2.05 -7.84
C GLY A 57 1.93 0.86 -8.64
N ILE A 58 2.28 1.04 -9.93
CA ILE A 58 2.90 -0.01 -10.73
C ILE A 58 4.27 -0.39 -10.18
N VAL A 59 5.11 0.60 -9.87
CA VAL A 59 6.45 0.34 -9.29
C VAL A 59 6.32 -0.35 -7.94
N ALA A 60 5.39 0.10 -7.09
CA ALA A 60 5.07 -0.57 -5.83
C ALA A 60 4.62 -2.02 -6.07
N GLY A 61 3.72 -2.25 -7.04
CA GLY A 61 3.24 -3.57 -7.43
C GLY A 61 4.33 -4.51 -7.90
N ILE A 62 5.30 -4.01 -8.68
CA ILE A 62 6.49 -4.78 -9.11
C ILE A 62 7.34 -5.16 -7.90
N MET A 63 7.65 -4.20 -7.01
CA MET A 63 8.39 -4.47 -5.78
C MET A 63 7.68 -5.49 -4.90
N CYS A 64 6.36 -5.34 -4.76
CA CYS A 64 5.52 -6.28 -4.04
C CYS A 64 5.54 -7.67 -4.68
N ALA A 65 5.56 -7.78 -6.00
CA ALA A 65 5.62 -9.08 -6.69
C ALA A 65 6.96 -9.79 -6.46
N PHE A 66 8.08 -9.08 -6.46
CA PHE A 66 9.41 -9.66 -6.18
C PHE A 66 9.60 -10.02 -4.71
N LEU A 67 9.03 -9.23 -3.80
CA LEU A 67 9.19 -9.38 -2.36
C LEU A 67 7.97 -10.06 -1.73
N SER A 68 7.26 -10.98 -2.39
CA SER A 68 6.11 -11.69 -1.79
C SER A 68 6.32 -13.19 -1.68
N HIS A 69 5.92 -13.74 -0.53
CA HIS A 69 5.62 -15.16 -0.36
C HIS A 69 4.13 -15.48 -0.57
N SER A 70 3.35 -14.55 -1.12
CA SER A 70 1.92 -14.77 -1.37
C SER A 70 1.70 -15.85 -2.45
N ILE A 71 0.49 -16.43 -2.46
CA ILE A 71 0.11 -17.52 -3.38
C ILE A 71 0.08 -17.04 -4.84
N PHE A 72 -0.18 -15.75 -5.06
CA PHE A 72 -0.10 -15.12 -6.38
C PHE A 72 0.52 -13.71 -6.30
N PRO A 73 1.85 -13.60 -6.27
CA PRO A 73 2.55 -12.32 -6.22
C PRO A 73 2.18 -11.32 -7.34
N PRO A 74 1.89 -11.75 -8.59
CA PRO A 74 1.50 -10.85 -9.68
C PRO A 74 0.20 -10.08 -9.45
N ALA A 75 -0.71 -10.53 -8.56
CA ALA A 75 -1.92 -9.74 -8.25
C ALA A 75 -1.59 -8.35 -7.68
N ASN A 76 -0.41 -8.17 -7.06
CA ASN A 76 0.03 -6.88 -6.57
C ASN A 76 0.24 -5.85 -7.70
N LEU A 77 0.52 -6.31 -8.92
CA LEU A 77 0.68 -5.41 -10.07
C LEU A 77 -0.63 -4.68 -10.43
N ILE A 78 -1.78 -5.27 -10.07
CA ILE A 78 -3.10 -4.67 -10.26
C ILE A 78 -3.59 -4.01 -8.98
N SER A 79 -3.39 -4.65 -7.82
CA SER A 79 -3.93 -4.13 -6.57
C SER A 79 -3.28 -2.83 -6.10
N GLU A 80 -1.95 -2.69 -6.25
CA GLU A 80 -1.27 -1.48 -5.78
C GLU A 80 -1.62 -0.21 -6.55
N PRO A 81 -1.72 -0.21 -7.90
CA PRO A 81 -2.25 0.94 -8.62
C PRO A 81 -3.65 1.35 -8.15
N VAL A 82 -4.54 0.37 -7.95
CA VAL A 82 -5.92 0.64 -7.50
C VAL A 82 -5.94 1.21 -6.08
N GLY A 83 -5.11 0.68 -5.18
CA GLY A 83 -4.93 1.21 -3.83
C GLY A 83 -4.28 2.59 -3.78
N ALA A 84 -3.32 2.86 -4.65
CA ALA A 84 -2.64 4.15 -4.77
C ALA A 84 -3.61 5.24 -5.26
N ILE A 85 -4.44 4.93 -6.26
CA ILE A 85 -5.51 5.82 -6.72
C ILE A 85 -6.50 6.09 -5.60
N ALA A 86 -6.95 5.05 -4.90
CA ALA A 86 -7.86 5.19 -3.76
C ALA A 86 -7.28 6.13 -2.69
N CYS A 87 -6.00 5.96 -2.35
CA CYS A 87 -5.31 6.84 -1.41
C CYS A 87 -5.33 8.31 -1.86
N LEU A 88 -5.00 8.59 -3.14
CA LEU A 88 -5.01 9.94 -3.69
C LEU A 88 -6.41 10.57 -3.64
N VAL A 89 -7.43 9.84 -4.08
CA VAL A 89 -8.82 10.33 -4.15
C VAL A 89 -9.35 10.64 -2.75
N THR A 90 -9.14 9.73 -1.80
CA THR A 90 -9.55 9.92 -0.41
C THR A 90 -8.79 11.09 0.22
N TYR A 91 -7.47 11.18 0.02
CA TYR A 91 -6.69 12.27 0.59
C TYR A 91 -7.10 13.63 0.03
N THR A 92 -7.29 13.74 -1.28
CA THR A 92 -7.72 14.98 -1.93
C THR A 92 -9.07 15.46 -1.40
N SER A 93 -9.97 14.52 -1.07
CA SER A 93 -11.31 14.82 -0.55
C SER A 93 -11.31 15.23 0.93
N LEU A 94 -10.37 14.71 1.73
CA LEU A 94 -10.33 14.94 3.19
C LEU A 94 -9.29 15.96 3.66
N ARG A 95 -8.26 16.27 2.86
CA ARG A 95 -7.14 17.14 3.27
C ARG A 95 -7.55 18.53 3.75
N ASN A 96 -8.66 19.07 3.25
CA ASN A 96 -9.19 20.39 3.64
C ASN A 96 -10.22 20.31 4.78
N LYS A 97 -10.63 19.11 5.19
CA LYS A 97 -11.70 18.88 6.18
C LYS A 97 -11.17 18.36 7.51
N PHE A 98 -10.07 17.59 7.48
CA PHE A 98 -9.53 16.93 8.67
C PHE A 98 -7.99 16.98 8.70
N SER A 99 -7.42 17.41 9.84
CA SER A 99 -5.97 17.38 10.07
C SER A 99 -5.39 15.96 10.12
N PHE A 100 -6.23 14.95 10.41
CA PHE A 100 -5.89 13.52 10.40
C PHE A 100 -6.24 12.84 9.07
N SER A 101 -6.39 13.60 7.98
CA SER A 101 -6.64 13.08 6.62
C SER A 101 -5.69 11.98 6.12
N PRO A 102 -4.42 11.86 6.57
CA PRO A 102 -3.55 10.72 6.19
C PRO A 102 -4.08 9.34 6.62
N VAL A 103 -4.74 9.25 7.78
CA VAL A 103 -5.28 7.99 8.34
C VAL A 103 -6.36 7.38 7.45
N PRO A 104 -7.51 8.04 7.19
CA PRO A 104 -8.57 7.47 6.37
C PRO A 104 -8.11 7.21 4.94
N SER A 105 -7.21 8.02 4.41
CA SER A 105 -6.67 7.83 3.05
C SER A 105 -5.83 6.57 2.93
N THR A 106 -5.00 6.29 3.92
CA THR A 106 -4.19 5.07 3.97
C THR A 106 -5.03 3.84 4.28
N LEU A 107 -6.02 3.96 5.17
CA LEU A 107 -6.98 2.88 5.45
C LEU A 107 -7.73 2.48 4.20
N VAL A 108 -8.37 3.43 3.51
CA VAL A 108 -9.14 3.18 2.30
C VAL A 108 -8.24 2.65 1.18
N GLY A 109 -7.05 3.22 1.00
CA GLY A 109 -6.07 2.72 0.04
C GLY A 109 -5.66 1.27 0.30
N THR A 110 -5.41 0.91 1.57
CA THR A 110 -5.01 -0.46 1.94
C THR A 110 -6.16 -1.44 1.80
N LEU A 111 -7.37 -1.08 2.23
CA LEU A 111 -8.56 -1.93 2.10
C LEU A 111 -8.87 -2.19 0.63
N ILE A 112 -8.86 -1.15 -0.20
CA ILE A 112 -9.12 -1.28 -1.64
C ILE A 112 -8.02 -2.10 -2.33
N SER A 113 -6.74 -1.90 -2.00
CA SER A 113 -5.64 -2.75 -2.50
C SER A 113 -5.87 -4.21 -2.08
N GLY A 114 -6.10 -4.47 -0.79
CA GLY A 114 -6.30 -5.82 -0.28
C GLY A 114 -7.53 -6.53 -0.86
N SER A 115 -8.66 -5.84 -1.01
CA SER A 115 -9.86 -6.39 -1.66
C SER A 115 -9.60 -6.69 -3.14
N THR A 116 -8.91 -5.80 -3.85
CA THR A 116 -8.52 -6.02 -5.25
C THR A 116 -7.61 -7.23 -5.37
N PHE A 117 -6.64 -7.38 -4.46
CA PHE A 117 -5.75 -8.53 -4.40
C PHE A 117 -6.54 -9.85 -4.26
N VAL A 118 -7.49 -9.90 -3.30
CA VAL A 118 -8.31 -11.10 -3.07
C VAL A 118 -9.14 -11.46 -4.31
N ILE A 119 -9.79 -10.48 -4.94
CA ILE A 119 -10.63 -10.69 -6.12
C ILE A 119 -9.78 -11.19 -7.31
N VAL A 120 -8.65 -10.52 -7.58
CA VAL A 120 -7.75 -10.91 -8.68
C VAL A 120 -7.17 -12.31 -8.44
N ALA A 121 -6.75 -12.62 -7.22
CA ALA A 121 -6.26 -13.96 -6.88
C ALA A 121 -7.34 -15.03 -7.10
N MET A 122 -8.58 -14.78 -6.65
CA MET A 122 -9.69 -15.72 -6.84
C MET A 122 -9.99 -15.98 -8.33
N ILE A 123 -9.91 -14.97 -9.19
CA ILE A 123 -10.18 -15.14 -10.62
C ILE A 123 -9.03 -15.85 -11.33
N MET A 124 -7.78 -15.45 -11.04
CA MET A 124 -6.60 -15.88 -11.82
C MET A 124 -6.05 -17.24 -11.38
N ILE A 125 -6.19 -17.62 -10.12
CA ILE A 125 -5.62 -18.85 -9.56
C ILE A 125 -6.62 -19.68 -8.76
N ALA A 126 -7.91 -19.59 -9.09
CA ALA A 126 -8.96 -20.39 -8.46
C ALA A 126 -8.59 -21.87 -8.22
N PRO A 127 -8.06 -22.62 -9.20
CA PRO A 127 -7.72 -24.03 -9.01
C PRO A 127 -6.62 -24.26 -7.97
N ALA A 128 -5.64 -23.36 -7.90
CA ALA A 128 -4.53 -23.44 -6.95
C ALA A 128 -4.94 -23.01 -5.54
N ILE A 129 -5.99 -22.18 -5.40
CA ILE A 129 -6.57 -21.86 -4.09
C ILE A 129 -7.33 -23.08 -3.56
N LEU A 130 -8.13 -23.75 -4.39
CA LEU A 130 -8.89 -24.94 -3.98
C LEU A 130 -8.00 -26.15 -3.61
N SER A 131 -6.75 -26.18 -4.07
CA SER A 131 -5.80 -27.24 -3.67
C SER A 131 -5.16 -26.96 -2.30
N LYS A 132 -5.16 -25.72 -1.83
CA LYS A 132 -4.61 -25.31 -0.51
C LYS A 132 -5.68 -25.02 0.53
N PHE A 133 -6.88 -24.62 0.11
CA PHE A 133 -8.01 -24.27 0.97
C PHE A 133 -9.23 -25.11 0.59
N ALA A 134 -9.96 -25.58 1.60
CA ALA A 134 -11.15 -26.41 1.38
C ALA A 134 -12.25 -25.71 0.56
N THR A 135 -12.35 -24.38 0.66
CA THR A 135 -13.31 -23.57 -0.11
C THR A 135 -12.73 -22.19 -0.44
N MET A 136 -13.31 -21.52 -1.44
CA MET A 136 -13.04 -20.11 -1.70
C MET A 136 -13.38 -19.21 -0.50
N GLY A 137 -14.45 -19.56 0.23
CA GLY A 137 -14.83 -18.85 1.45
C GLY A 137 -13.76 -18.95 2.54
N ALA A 138 -13.08 -20.09 2.67
CA ALA A 138 -11.98 -20.26 3.62
C ALA A 138 -10.77 -19.38 3.29
N PHE A 139 -10.44 -19.21 2.00
CA PHE A 139 -9.39 -18.29 1.56
C PHE A 139 -9.72 -16.84 1.90
N VAL A 140 -10.96 -16.41 1.62
CA VAL A 140 -11.43 -15.05 1.97
C VAL A 140 -11.43 -14.86 3.48
N ALA A 141 -11.96 -15.82 4.25
CA ALA A 141 -12.00 -15.76 5.71
C ALA A 141 -10.60 -15.68 6.36
N ALA A 142 -9.60 -16.31 5.74
CA ALA A 142 -8.20 -16.20 6.19
C ALA A 142 -7.56 -14.87 5.78
N THR A 143 -7.88 -14.34 4.60
CA THR A 143 -7.19 -13.17 4.04
C THR A 143 -7.78 -11.84 4.51
N VAL A 144 -9.10 -11.74 4.70
CA VAL A 144 -9.77 -10.51 5.12
C VAL A 144 -9.26 -9.96 6.47
N PRO A 145 -9.09 -10.78 7.53
CA PRO A 145 -8.52 -10.30 8.79
C PRO A 145 -7.10 -9.73 8.60
N ILE A 146 -6.29 -10.37 7.74
CA ILE A 146 -4.93 -9.90 7.43
C ILE A 146 -4.98 -8.53 6.76
N VAL A 147 -5.88 -8.32 5.80
CA VAL A 147 -6.06 -7.03 5.12
C VAL A 147 -6.49 -5.94 6.11
N ILE A 148 -7.42 -6.24 7.02
CA ILE A 148 -7.90 -5.28 8.02
C ILE A 148 -6.78 -4.89 8.98
N VAL A 149 -6.05 -5.88 9.54
CA VAL A 149 -4.92 -5.61 10.44
C VAL A 149 -3.84 -4.82 9.71
N THR A 150 -3.52 -5.19 8.47
CA THR A 150 -2.55 -4.48 7.64
C THR A 150 -2.98 -3.03 7.39
N ALA A 151 -4.27 -2.77 7.15
CA ALA A 151 -4.79 -1.42 6.98
C ALA A 151 -4.58 -0.57 8.23
N ILE A 152 -4.88 -1.12 9.41
CA ILE A 152 -4.69 -0.41 10.69
C ILE A 152 -3.20 -0.11 10.92
N VAL A 153 -2.32 -1.10 10.71
CA VAL A 153 -0.87 -0.92 10.87
C VAL A 153 -0.35 0.14 9.89
N ASN A 154 -0.70 0.05 8.61
CA ASN A 154 -0.27 1.01 7.60
C ASN A 154 -0.73 2.43 7.92
N ALA A 155 -2.00 2.60 8.31
CA ALA A 155 -2.53 3.91 8.66
C ALA A 155 -1.83 4.50 9.90
N SER A 156 -1.49 3.65 10.87
CA SER A 156 -0.74 4.04 12.05
C SER A 156 0.68 4.50 11.69
N ILE A 157 1.38 3.73 10.86
CA ILE A 157 2.72 4.07 10.36
C ILE A 157 2.68 5.41 9.62
N VAL A 158 1.75 5.59 8.69
CA VAL A 158 1.62 6.84 7.93
C VAL A 158 1.35 8.01 8.85
N GLN A 159 0.47 7.87 9.84
CA GLN A 159 0.17 8.97 10.76
C GLN A 159 1.38 9.38 11.61
N ILE A 160 2.18 8.41 12.07
CA ILE A 160 3.41 8.66 12.83
C ILE A 160 4.45 9.35 11.94
N LEU A 161 4.64 8.87 10.71
CA LEU A 161 5.68 9.35 9.80
C LEU A 161 5.31 10.67 9.09
N TYR A 162 4.02 10.95 8.92
CA TYR A 162 3.56 12.16 8.24
C TYR A 162 4.01 13.43 8.95
N LEU A 163 3.94 13.48 10.28
CA LEU A 163 4.32 14.65 11.07
C LEU A 163 5.81 15.04 10.90
N PRO A 164 6.80 14.15 11.11
CA PRO A 164 8.21 14.50 10.89
C PRO A 164 8.51 14.74 9.40
N ALA A 165 7.98 13.92 8.49
CA ALA A 165 8.28 14.03 7.06
C ALA A 165 7.76 15.35 6.46
N SER A 166 6.54 15.76 6.80
CA SER A 166 5.96 17.02 6.33
C SER A 166 6.75 18.25 6.82
N ARG A 167 7.24 18.23 8.06
CA ARG A 167 8.08 19.30 8.62
C ARG A 167 9.43 19.42 7.91
N VAL A 168 10.09 18.30 7.65
CA VAL A 168 11.37 18.29 6.92
C VAL A 168 11.18 18.78 5.49
N LEU A 169 10.12 18.34 4.82
CA LEU A 169 9.81 18.77 3.46
C LEU A 169 9.49 20.27 3.38
N ALA A 170 8.81 20.82 4.38
CA ALA A 170 8.52 22.26 4.46
C ALA A 170 9.81 23.09 4.63
N ARG A 171 10.78 22.62 5.44
CA ARG A 171 12.07 23.28 5.61
C ARG A 171 12.91 23.30 4.33
N GLY A 172 12.85 22.25 3.52
CA GLY A 172 13.58 22.21 2.24
C GLY A 172 12.98 23.09 1.13
N LYS A 173 11.84 23.74 1.38
CA LYS A 173 11.19 24.68 0.44
C LYS A 173 11.33 26.15 0.86
N ALA A 174 11.88 26.42 2.05
CA ALA A 174 12.20 27.74 2.56
C ALA A 174 13.63 28.14 2.16
#